data_AF-A0A8T5TSL8-F1
#
_entry.id   AF-A0A8T5TSL8-F1
#
_cell.length_a   1.000
_cell.length_b   1.000
_cell.length_c   1.000
_cell.angle_alpha   90.00
_cell.angle_beta   90.00
_cell.angle_gamma   90.00
#
_symmetry.space_group_name_H-M   'P 1'
#
loop_
_entity.id
_entity.type
_entity.pdbx_description
1 polymer ?
#
loop_
_entity_poly.entity_id
_entity_poly.type
_entity_poly.pdbx_seq_one_letter_code
_entity_poly.pdbx_strand_id
1 'polypeptide(L)'
;MLSGKNDFPTLLLDAVKKHKVISIIGLSKNVSKTTSLNHVIKLLKDKHTIGITSIGRDGEPYDAITQLPKPKIIVENGTIFATAEDSLKNSDIKNELMETTDFTTPLGTINIYKALSKGYVELAGPSMNKQLKNLCNDMRKIGCDVIFIDGAFDRRSFATPLISDAT
;
A
#
# COMPACT_ATOMS: atom_id res chain seq x y z
N MET A 1 -7.43 22.13 -31.51
CA MET A 1 -8.00 20.77 -31.33
C MET A 1 -6.84 19.86 -30.93
N LEU A 2 -6.64 19.64 -29.62
CA LEU A 2 -5.58 18.78 -29.08
C LEU A 2 -6.25 17.53 -28.51
N SER A 3 -6.36 16.48 -29.32
CA SER A 3 -6.78 15.14 -28.88
C SER A 3 -5.58 14.41 -28.28
N GLY A 4 -5.69 13.88 -27.06
CA GLY A 4 -4.77 12.83 -26.60
C GLY A 4 -4.26 12.88 -25.16
N LYS A 5 -4.79 13.71 -24.24
CA LYS A 5 -4.45 13.54 -22.82
C LYS A 5 -5.36 12.48 -22.21
N ASN A 6 -4.86 11.25 -22.03
CA ASN A 6 -5.50 10.29 -21.14
C ASN A 6 -5.57 10.93 -19.75
N ASP A 7 -6.77 11.01 -19.19
CA ASP A 7 -6.97 11.50 -17.84
C ASP A 7 -6.39 10.53 -16.80
N PHE A 8 -6.16 11.02 -15.59
CA PHE A 8 -5.57 10.23 -14.49
C PHE A 8 -6.31 8.90 -14.24
N PRO A 9 -7.66 8.84 -14.22
CA PRO A 9 -8.39 7.58 -14.07
C PRO A 9 -8.08 6.56 -15.17
N THR A 10 -7.95 7.00 -16.43
CA THR A 10 -7.62 6.10 -17.55
C THR A 10 -6.20 5.56 -17.41
N LEU A 11 -5.23 6.42 -17.09
CA LEU A 11 -3.84 6.02 -16.85
C LEU A 11 -3.70 5.02 -15.69
N LEU A 12 -4.43 5.25 -14.60
CA LEU A 12 -4.47 4.35 -13.45
C LEU A 12 -5.05 2.98 -13.83
N LEU A 13 -6.18 2.95 -14.53
CA LEU A 13 -6.81 1.69 -14.95
C LEU A 13 -5.90 0.89 -15.89
N ASP A 14 -5.20 1.55 -16.81
CA ASP A 14 -4.24 0.90 -17.69
C ASP A 14 -3.03 0.36 -16.91
N ALA A 15 -2.54 1.11 -15.92
CA ALA A 15 -1.49 0.64 -15.02
C ALA A 15 -1.92 -0.60 -14.24
N VAL A 16 -3.14 -0.61 -13.68
CA VAL A 16 -3.71 -1.75 -12.92
C VAL A 16 -3.91 -2.98 -13.80
N LYS A 17 -4.37 -2.79 -15.06
CA LYS A 17 -4.50 -3.89 -16.02
C LYS A 17 -3.15 -4.52 -16.35
N LYS A 18 -2.13 -3.69 -16.56
CA LYS A 18 -0.80 -4.14 -17.00
C LYS A 18 0.08 -4.63 -15.84
N HIS A 19 -0.13 -4.11 -14.64
CA HIS A 19 0.71 -4.36 -13.46
C HIS A 19 -0.13 -4.70 -12.23
N LYS A 20 0.17 -5.86 -11.64
CA LYS A 20 -0.52 -6.39 -10.44
C LYS A 20 0.03 -5.84 -9.13
N VAL A 21 1.19 -5.21 -9.17
CA VAL A 21 1.84 -4.57 -8.01
C VAL A 21 2.26 -3.18 -8.44
N ILE A 22 1.81 -2.16 -7.70
CA ILE A 22 1.99 -0.74 -8.00
C ILE A 22 2.56 -0.06 -6.76
N SER A 23 3.72 0.56 -6.91
CA SER A 23 4.31 1.37 -5.84
C SER A 23 3.85 2.82 -5.97
N ILE A 24 3.37 3.39 -4.86
CA ILE A 24 3.06 4.83 -4.81
C ILE A 24 4.30 5.53 -4.27
N ILE A 25 4.93 6.29 -5.15
CA ILE A 25 6.06 7.16 -4.82
C ILE A 25 5.59 8.59 -4.87
N GLY A 26 5.97 9.40 -3.90
CA GLY A 26 5.70 10.84 -3.93
C GLY A 26 7.00 11.60 -3.89
N LEU A 27 7.26 12.41 -4.92
CA LEU A 27 8.50 13.15 -5.20
C LEU A 27 8.85 14.25 -4.19
N SER A 28 8.03 14.45 -3.16
CA SER A 28 8.29 15.38 -2.05
C SER A 28 7.67 14.89 -0.73
N LYS A 29 8.22 15.40 0.38
CA LYS A 29 7.66 15.18 1.73
C LYS A 29 6.41 16.04 1.88
N ASN A 30 5.35 15.48 2.48
CA ASN A 30 4.08 16.15 2.78
C ASN A 30 3.17 16.52 1.61
N VAL A 31 3.34 15.90 0.45
CA VAL A 31 2.47 16.18 -0.71
C VAL A 31 1.67 14.95 -1.08
N SER A 32 0.36 15.01 -0.84
CA SER A 32 -0.75 14.29 -1.48
C SER A 32 -0.71 12.76 -1.63
N LYS A 33 0.32 12.03 -1.18
CA LYS A 33 0.45 10.56 -1.34
C LYS A 33 -0.75 9.79 -0.77
N THR A 34 -1.08 10.04 0.49
CA THR A 34 -2.21 9.42 1.17
C THR A 34 -3.54 9.81 0.52
N THR A 35 -3.68 11.06 0.08
CA THR A 35 -4.86 11.54 -0.65
C THR A 35 -5.02 10.84 -2.00
N SER A 36 -3.93 10.69 -2.75
CA SER A 36 -3.89 9.99 -4.04
C SER A 36 -4.16 8.49 -3.87
N LEU A 37 -3.56 7.84 -2.87
CA LEU A 37 -3.85 6.43 -2.56
C LEU A 37 -5.33 6.24 -2.20
N ASN A 38 -5.88 7.10 -1.34
CA ASN A 38 -7.29 7.05 -0.99
C ASN A 38 -8.20 7.26 -2.22
N HIS A 39 -7.83 8.17 -3.12
CA HIS A 39 -8.56 8.39 -4.37
C HIS A 39 -8.50 7.17 -5.28
N VAL A 40 -7.33 6.55 -5.42
CA VAL A 40 -7.12 5.30 -6.18
C VAL A 40 -7.94 4.16 -5.61
N ILE A 41 -7.92 3.97 -4.28
CA ILE A 41 -8.73 2.94 -3.61
C ILE A 41 -10.21 3.16 -3.91
N LYS A 42 -10.69 4.41 -3.83
CA LYS A 42 -12.09 4.75 -4.12
C LYS A 42 -12.49 4.46 -5.57
N LEU A 43 -11.59 4.64 -6.54
CA LEU A 43 -11.85 4.35 -7.95
C LEU A 43 -11.89 2.85 -8.25
N LEU A 44 -11.17 2.04 -7.48
CA LEU A 44 -10.96 0.62 -7.76
C LEU A 44 -11.78 -0.33 -6.88
N LYS A 45 -12.26 0.12 -5.72
CA LYS A 45 -12.90 -0.72 -4.69
C LYS A 45 -14.05 -1.60 -5.19
N ASP A 46 -14.83 -1.12 -6.17
CA ASP A 46 -16.02 -1.83 -6.65
C ASP A 46 -15.69 -2.80 -7.81
N LYS A 47 -14.44 -2.81 -8.29
CA LYS A 47 -14.00 -3.54 -9.47
C LYS A 47 -12.84 -4.50 -9.22
N HIS A 48 -12.08 -4.29 -8.13
CA HIS A 48 -10.86 -5.02 -7.84
C HIS A 48 -10.72 -5.24 -6.33
N THR A 49 -10.21 -6.41 -5.95
CA THR A 49 -9.75 -6.67 -4.59
C THR A 49 -8.39 -6.00 -4.40
N ILE A 50 -8.35 -4.98 -3.55
CA ILE A 50 -7.15 -4.17 -3.34
C ILE A 50 -6.32 -4.76 -2.21
N GLY A 51 -5.04 -4.96 -2.47
CA GLY A 51 -3.99 -5.25 -1.49
C GLY A 51 -3.22 -3.98 -1.13
N ILE A 52 -2.86 -3.79 0.14
CA ILE A 52 -2.02 -2.66 0.57
C ILE A 52 -0.95 -3.12 1.57
N THR A 53 0.29 -2.66 1.39
CA THR A 53 1.35 -2.79 2.39
C THR A 53 2.30 -1.60 2.31
N SER A 54 3.28 -1.51 3.21
CA SER A 54 4.33 -0.48 3.19
C SER A 54 5.72 -1.12 3.14
N ILE A 55 6.73 -0.30 2.85
CA ILE A 55 8.12 -0.67 3.11
C ILE A 55 8.50 -0.07 4.47
N GLY A 56 8.61 -0.92 5.49
CA GLY A 56 9.01 -0.49 6.83
C GLY A 56 10.52 -0.58 6.96
N ARG A 57 11.23 0.56 7.05
CA ARG A 57 12.68 0.53 7.26
C ARG A 57 13.05 0.31 8.72
N ASP A 58 12.33 0.89 9.67
CA ASP A 58 12.60 0.72 11.09
C ASP A 58 11.31 0.90 11.91
N GLY A 59 11.20 0.20 13.03
CA GLY A 59 10.05 0.18 13.94
C GLY A 59 9.79 1.50 14.68
N GLU A 60 10.32 2.62 14.19
CA GLU A 60 10.18 3.91 14.84
C GLU A 60 8.75 4.46 14.68
N PRO A 61 8.18 5.09 15.71
CA PRO A 61 6.84 5.71 15.63
C PRO A 61 6.81 6.92 14.68
N TYR A 62 7.99 7.40 14.29
CA TYR A 62 8.21 8.50 13.35
C TYR A 62 9.03 7.98 12.18
N ASP A 63 8.73 8.45 10.98
CA ASP A 63 9.59 8.20 9.83
C ASP A 63 10.95 8.88 10.08
N ALA A 64 12.03 8.08 10.15
CA ALA A 64 13.38 8.51 10.52
C ALA A 64 13.94 9.64 9.65
N ILE A 65 13.35 9.87 8.47
CA ILE A 65 13.79 10.89 7.51
C ILE A 65 12.94 12.17 7.67
N THR A 66 11.68 12.07 8.03
CA THR A 66 10.71 13.19 8.08
C THR A 66 10.35 13.66 9.48
N GLN A 67 10.62 12.84 10.52
CA GLN A 67 10.17 13.04 11.92
C GLN A 67 8.65 13.22 12.06
N LEU A 68 7.87 12.77 11.08
CA LEU A 68 6.42 12.81 11.12
C LEU A 68 5.85 11.44 11.52
N PRO A 69 4.66 11.39 12.14
CA PRO A 69 3.99 10.13 12.46
C PRO A 69 3.90 9.23 11.20
N LYS A 70 4.06 7.91 11.38
CA LYS A 70 3.90 6.94 10.28
C LYS A 70 2.61 7.18 9.49
N PRO A 71 2.64 6.95 8.16
CA PRO A 71 1.53 7.31 7.28
C PRO A 71 0.26 6.59 7.69
N LYS A 72 -0.78 7.38 7.94
CA LYS A 72 -2.10 6.85 8.29
C LYS A 72 -2.91 6.54 7.04
N ILE A 73 -3.19 5.26 6.76
CA ILE A 73 -3.93 4.88 5.54
C ILE A 73 -5.36 4.51 5.89
N ILE A 74 -6.31 5.08 5.14
CA ILE A 74 -7.73 4.73 5.27
C ILE A 74 -8.01 3.62 4.26
N VAL A 75 -8.42 2.46 4.76
CA VAL A 75 -8.80 1.33 3.91
C VAL A 75 -10.31 1.16 3.94
N GLU A 76 -10.88 0.64 2.85
CA GLU A 76 -12.31 0.35 2.72
C GLU A 76 -12.59 -1.11 3.10
N ASN A 77 -13.85 -1.44 3.40
CA ASN A 77 -14.28 -2.84 3.61
C ASN A 77 -13.88 -3.72 2.42
N GLY A 78 -13.34 -4.91 2.69
CA GLY A 78 -12.86 -5.85 1.69
C GLY A 78 -11.41 -5.64 1.26
N THR A 79 -10.77 -4.53 1.64
CA THR A 79 -9.34 -4.31 1.38
C THR A 79 -8.51 -5.35 2.13
N ILE A 80 -7.56 -5.98 1.44
CA ILE A 80 -6.56 -6.85 2.04
C ILE A 80 -5.34 -5.99 2.36
N PHE A 81 -4.79 -6.11 3.56
CA PHE A 81 -3.60 -5.36 3.95
C PHE A 81 -2.60 -6.23 4.71
N ALA A 82 -1.33 -5.91 4.58
CA ALA A 82 -0.27 -6.59 5.31
C ALA A 82 0.53 -5.61 6.18
N THR A 83 0.60 -5.90 7.48
CA THR A 83 1.26 -5.07 8.48
C THR A 83 1.78 -5.91 9.64
N ALA A 84 2.75 -5.38 10.39
CA ALA A 84 3.27 -5.99 11.60
C ALA A 84 2.26 -5.93 12.75
N GLU A 85 2.28 -6.94 13.62
CA GLU A 85 1.37 -7.09 14.77
C GLU A 85 1.27 -5.84 15.66
N ASP A 86 2.39 -5.19 16.00
CA ASP A 86 2.34 -4.01 16.86
C ASP A 86 1.76 -2.79 16.14
N SER A 87 1.98 -2.65 14.83
CA SER A 87 1.33 -1.60 14.04
C SER A 87 -0.19 -1.82 13.93
N LEU A 88 -0.66 -3.07 13.88
CA LEU A 88 -2.10 -3.34 13.90
C LEU A 88 -2.76 -2.81 15.19
N LYS A 89 -2.07 -2.86 16.34
CA LYS A 89 -2.61 -2.36 17.62
C LYS A 89 -2.92 -0.86 17.61
N ASN A 90 -2.25 -0.11 16.74
CA ASN A 90 -2.48 1.32 16.55
C ASN A 90 -3.56 1.62 15.49
N SER A 91 -4.15 0.59 14.88
CA SER A 91 -5.17 0.71 13.84
C SER A 91 -6.58 0.76 14.43
N ASP A 92 -7.47 1.52 13.81
CA ASP A 92 -8.89 1.61 14.19
C ASP A 92 -9.73 0.95 13.09
N ILE A 93 -9.79 -0.38 13.11
CA ILE A 93 -10.47 -1.17 12.08
C ILE A 93 -10.90 -2.55 12.59
N LYS A 94 -12.10 -2.99 12.17
CA LYS A 94 -12.49 -4.41 12.26
C LYS A 94 -11.80 -5.19 11.15
N ASN A 95 -11.13 -6.28 11.50
CA ASN A 95 -10.34 -7.07 10.56
C ASN A 95 -10.46 -8.56 10.85
N GLU A 96 -10.11 -9.36 9.84
CA GLU A 96 -9.97 -10.80 9.90
C GLU A 96 -8.53 -11.16 9.52
N LEU A 97 -7.87 -12.02 10.31
CA LEU A 97 -6.56 -12.56 9.96
C LEU A 97 -6.72 -13.59 8.83
N MET A 98 -6.08 -13.34 7.70
CA MET A 98 -6.11 -14.21 6.52
C MET A 98 -4.93 -15.18 6.49
N GLU A 99 -3.74 -14.68 6.83
CA GLU A 99 -2.50 -15.47 6.81
C GLU A 99 -1.47 -14.87 7.76
N THR A 100 -0.76 -15.75 8.48
CA THR A 100 0.46 -15.39 9.23
C THR A 100 1.68 -15.75 8.40
N THR A 101 2.54 -14.77 8.11
CA THR A 101 3.75 -15.01 7.31
C THR A 101 4.92 -15.41 8.20
N ASP A 102 6.02 -15.84 7.59
CA ASP A 102 7.31 -16.08 8.25
C ASP A 102 8.18 -14.81 8.32
N PHE A 103 7.67 -13.65 7.89
CA PHE A 103 8.41 -12.39 7.91
C PHE A 103 8.25 -11.68 9.26
N THR A 104 9.39 -11.43 9.91
CA THR A 104 9.42 -10.75 11.21
C THR A 104 10.11 -9.40 11.12
N THR A 105 9.68 -8.48 11.98
CA THR A 105 10.26 -7.16 12.19
C THR A 105 10.41 -6.90 13.68
N PRO A 106 11.10 -5.84 14.11
CA PRO A 106 11.07 -5.42 15.51
C PRO A 106 9.67 -5.12 16.06
N LEU A 107 8.69 -4.85 15.17
CA LEU A 107 7.28 -4.61 15.51
C LEU A 107 6.43 -5.89 15.48
N GLY A 108 7.07 -7.07 15.44
CA GLY A 108 6.41 -8.37 15.41
C GLY A 108 6.30 -8.98 14.02
N THR A 109 5.50 -10.04 13.93
CA THR A 109 5.28 -10.81 12.71
C THR A 109 4.43 -9.99 11.74
N ILE A 110 4.75 -10.07 10.45
CA ILE A 110 3.92 -9.46 9.41
C ILE A 110 2.81 -10.45 9.06
N ASN A 111 1.58 -9.99 9.19
CA ASN A 111 0.40 -10.78 8.94
C ASN A 111 -0.43 -10.13 7.83
N ILE A 112 -1.20 -10.94 7.10
CA ILE A 112 -2.13 -10.49 6.07
C ILE A 112 -3.53 -10.52 6.67
N TYR A 113 -4.23 -9.40 6.57
CA TYR A 113 -5.56 -9.19 7.10
C TYR A 113 -6.53 -8.76 6.01
N LYS A 114 -7.82 -9.03 6.22
CA LYS A 114 -8.91 -8.45 5.45
C LYS A 114 -9.68 -7.46 6.31
N ALA A 115 -9.86 -6.24 5.80
CA ALA A 115 -10.69 -5.23 6.42
C ALA A 115 -12.17 -5.65 6.35
N LEU A 116 -12.86 -5.65 7.48
CA LEU A 116 -14.30 -5.90 7.61
C LEU A 116 -15.11 -4.59 7.78
N SER A 117 -14.42 -3.46 7.81
CA SER A 117 -14.98 -2.11 7.95
C SER A 117 -14.06 -1.10 7.29
N LYS A 118 -14.59 0.07 6.94
CA LYS A 118 -13.74 1.23 6.64
C LYS A 118 -13.05 1.68 7.93
N GLY A 119 -11.75 1.92 7.88
CA GLY A 119 -10.98 2.26 9.07
C GLY A 119 -9.56 2.70 8.77
N TYR A 120 -8.89 3.17 9.81
CA TYR A 120 -7.48 3.53 9.76
C TYR A 120 -6.61 2.31 10.01
N VAL A 121 -5.58 2.12 9.17
CA VAL A 121 -4.55 1.10 9.34
C VAL A 121 -3.16 1.74 9.37
N GLU A 122 -2.39 1.42 10.41
CA GLU A 122 -0.95 1.68 10.43
C GLU A 122 -0.22 0.56 9.70
N LEU A 123 0.54 0.91 8.66
CA LEU A 123 1.28 -0.08 7.86
C LEU A 123 2.76 -0.13 8.25
N ALA A 124 3.20 -1.32 8.63
CA ALA A 124 4.59 -1.70 8.73
C ALA A 124 4.82 -3.02 7.97
N GLY A 125 5.20 -2.92 6.70
CA GLY A 125 5.59 -4.10 5.91
C GLY A 125 7.10 -4.40 5.99
N PRO A 126 7.60 -5.37 5.21
CA PRO A 126 8.97 -5.86 5.33
C PRO A 126 10.03 -4.81 4.95
N SER A 127 11.19 -4.86 5.61
CA SER A 127 12.34 -4.01 5.29
C SER A 127 13.18 -4.55 4.13
N MET A 128 13.09 -5.85 3.85
CA MET A 128 13.83 -6.53 2.80
C MET A 128 13.01 -6.70 1.53
N ASN A 129 13.59 -6.29 0.39
CA ASN A 129 12.98 -6.45 -0.94
C ASN A 129 12.53 -7.89 -1.25
N LYS A 130 13.30 -8.90 -0.81
CA LYS A 130 12.97 -10.31 -1.04
C LYS A 130 11.70 -10.71 -0.28
N GLN A 131 11.57 -10.29 0.97
CA GLN A 131 10.38 -10.54 1.79
C GLN A 131 9.18 -9.79 1.22
N LEU A 132 9.34 -8.52 0.85
CA LEU A 132 8.27 -7.74 0.20
C LEU A 132 7.76 -8.40 -1.09
N LYS A 133 8.66 -8.91 -1.92
CA LYS A 133 8.28 -9.64 -3.14
C LYS A 133 7.49 -10.91 -2.82
N ASN A 134 7.92 -11.66 -1.81
CA ASN A 134 7.22 -12.88 -1.38
C ASN A 134 5.84 -12.54 -0.80
N LEU A 135 5.76 -11.55 0.08
CA LEU A 135 4.51 -11.02 0.63
C LEU A 135 3.51 -10.63 -0.47
N CYS A 136 3.98 -9.93 -1.51
CA CYS A 136 3.13 -9.58 -2.65
C CYS A 136 2.65 -10.83 -3.44
N ASN A 137 3.42 -11.92 -3.45
CA ASN A 137 2.95 -13.18 -4.04
C ASN A 137 1.86 -13.82 -3.19
N ASP A 138 2.02 -13.81 -1.87
CA ASP A 138 1.08 -14.43 -0.93
C ASP A 138 -0.25 -13.66 -0.91
N MET A 139 -0.20 -12.32 -0.86
CA MET A 139 -1.38 -11.47 -1.02
C MET A 139 -2.12 -11.71 -2.35
N ARG A 140 -1.41 -12.00 -3.44
CA ARG A 140 -2.04 -12.38 -4.73
C ARG A 140 -2.74 -13.74 -4.67
N LYS A 141 -2.14 -14.73 -4.01
CA LYS A 141 -2.76 -16.06 -3.84
C LYS A 141 -4.06 -15.97 -3.02
N ILE A 142 -4.12 -15.03 -2.08
CA ILE A 142 -5.32 -14.77 -1.26
C ILE A 142 -6.41 -14.01 -2.04
N GLY A 143 -6.10 -13.52 -3.25
CA GLY A 143 -7.08 -12.93 -4.17
C GLY A 143 -6.94 -11.43 -4.40
N CYS A 144 -5.80 -10.80 -4.06
CA CYS A 144 -5.56 -9.41 -4.46
C CYS A 144 -5.41 -9.30 -5.98
N ASP A 145 -6.24 -8.46 -6.61
CA ASP A 145 -6.14 -8.14 -8.04
C ASP A 145 -5.04 -7.12 -8.31
N VAL A 146 -4.81 -6.21 -7.37
CA VAL A 146 -3.79 -5.17 -7.41
C VAL A 146 -3.27 -4.92 -6.01
N ILE A 147 -1.95 -4.75 -5.87
CA ILE A 147 -1.30 -4.46 -4.60
C ILE A 147 -0.64 -3.09 -4.67
N PHE A 148 -0.96 -2.22 -3.72
CA PHE A 148 -0.30 -0.92 -3.53
C PHE A 148 0.77 -1.01 -2.44
N ILE A 149 1.95 -0.47 -2.74
CA ILE A 149 3.05 -0.38 -1.79
C ILE A 149 3.29 1.10 -1.45
N ASP A 150 3.04 1.49 -0.21
CA ASP A 150 3.32 2.82 0.32
C ASP A 150 4.78 2.96 0.78
N GLY A 151 5.36 4.15 0.58
CA GLY A 151 6.71 4.46 1.06
C GLY A 151 7.89 3.99 0.19
N ALA A 152 7.66 3.57 -1.06
CA ALA A 152 8.71 3.04 -1.95
C ALA A 152 9.64 4.11 -2.57
N PHE A 153 10.01 5.14 -1.81
CA PHE A 153 10.66 6.34 -2.36
C PHE A 153 12.06 6.10 -2.92
N ASP A 154 12.77 5.04 -2.52
CA ASP A 154 14.21 4.90 -2.82
C ASP A 154 14.63 3.64 -3.59
N ARG A 155 13.71 2.88 -4.17
CA ARG A 155 14.11 1.69 -4.96
C ARG A 155 13.40 1.65 -6.31
N ARG A 156 14.12 2.13 -7.33
CA ARG A 156 13.83 1.97 -8.77
C ARG A 156 13.67 0.51 -9.25
N SER A 157 13.53 -0.48 -8.36
CA SER A 157 13.65 -1.90 -8.69
C SER A 157 12.35 -2.71 -8.63
N PHE A 158 11.18 -2.15 -8.28
CA PHE A 158 9.94 -2.95 -8.19
C PHE A 158 8.72 -2.47 -8.97
N ALA A 159 8.70 -1.29 -9.58
CA ALA A 159 7.51 -0.85 -10.29
C ALA A 159 7.82 0.21 -11.34
N THR A 160 7.19 0.10 -12.51
CA THR A 160 6.78 1.24 -13.33
C THR A 160 5.48 0.80 -14.01
N PRO A 161 4.37 1.55 -13.89
CA PRO A 161 4.28 2.97 -14.18
C PRO A 161 4.14 3.83 -12.94
N LEU A 162 4.94 4.90 -12.94
CA LEU A 162 4.79 6.07 -12.09
C LEU A 162 3.40 6.67 -12.33
N ILE A 163 2.60 6.75 -11.28
CA ILE A 163 1.52 7.73 -11.23
C ILE A 163 2.13 8.96 -10.55
N SER A 164 2.67 9.84 -11.38
CA SER A 164 3.21 11.13 -10.99
C SER A 164 2.67 12.16 -11.97
N ASP A 165 1.68 12.91 -11.54
CA ASP A 165 1.49 14.29 -11.99
C ASP A 165 1.24 15.14 -10.75
N ALA A 166 2.23 15.96 -10.41
CA ALA A 166 2.01 17.18 -9.65
C ALA A 166 1.93 18.29 -10.69
N THR A 167 0.75 18.90 -10.86
CA THR A 167 0.63 20.26 -11.37
C THR A 167 0.21 21.15 -10.21
#